data_AF-A0A1S0TGJ7-F1
#
_entry.id   AF-A0A1S0TGJ7-F1
#
_cell.length_a   1.000
_cell.length_b   1.000
_cell.length_c   1.000
_cell.angle_alpha   90.00
_cell.angle_beta   90.00
_cell.angle_gamma   90.00
#
_symmetry.space_group_name_H-M   'P 1'
#
loop_
_entity.id
_entity.type
_entity.pdbx_description
1 polymer ?
#
loop_
_entity_poly.entity_id
_entity_poly.type
_entity_poly.pdbx_seq_one_letter_code
_entity_poly.pdbx_strand_id
1 'polypeptide(L)' 'KEIYECPLVGCTFYTNSLKEYREHRKTHDEPFIYECKEPNCGKKYNHSGSLANHKKTKHHLNINGETVTNHSFESTS' A
#
# COMPACT_ATOMS: atom_id res chain seq x y z
N LYS A 1 5.95 18.16 11.54
CA LYS A 1 4.55 17.71 11.68
C LYS A 1 4.28 16.78 10.51
N GLU A 2 4.36 15.47 10.71
CA GLU A 2 4.07 14.49 9.65
C GLU A 2 2.56 14.45 9.38
N ILE A 3 2.19 14.34 8.10
CA ILE A 3 0.80 14.18 7.65
C ILE A 3 0.67 12.77 7.08
N TYR A 4 -0.30 12.03 7.60
CA TYR A 4 -0.70 10.71 7.13
C TYR A 4 -1.87 10.85 6.17
N GLU A 5 -1.63 10.57 4.89
CA GLU A 5 -2.64 10.53 3.84
C GLU A 5 -3.16 9.10 3.66
N CYS A 6 -4.47 8.97 3.45
CA CYS A 6 -5.10 7.69 3.15
C CYS A 6 -4.73 7.21 1.73
N PRO A 7 -4.12 6.02 1.56
CA PRO A 7 -3.74 5.53 0.23
C PRO A 7 -4.90 5.02 -0.63
N LEU A 8 -6.15 5.07 -0.14
CA LEU A 8 -7.32 4.59 -0.89
C LEU A 8 -7.69 5.58 -2.00
N VAL A 9 -7.80 5.08 -3.24
CA VAL A 9 -8.23 5.88 -4.38
C VAL A 9 -9.65 6.40 -4.15
N GLY A 10 -9.81 7.73 -4.18
CA GLY A 10 -11.10 8.39 -3.91
C GLY A 10 -11.30 8.81 -2.45
N CYS A 11 -10.38 8.48 -1.54
CA CYS A 11 -10.39 8.99 -0.17
C CYS A 11 -9.50 10.23 -0.05
N THR A 12 -10.04 11.35 0.42
CA THR A 12 -9.30 12.61 0.63
C THR A 12 -8.93 12.83 2.09
N PHE A 13 -8.95 11.78 2.92
CA PHE A 13 -8.65 11.89 4.35
C PHE A 13 -7.13 12.06 4.57
N TYR A 14 -6.77 13.08 5.34
CA TYR A 14 -5.42 13.27 5.85
C TYR A 14 -5.47 13.74 7.31
N THR A 15 -4.55 13.26 8.14
CA THR A 15 -4.43 13.67 9.55
C THR A 15 -2.97 13.76 9.95
N ASN A 16 -2.68 14.55 10.98
CA ASN A 16 -1.34 14.60 11.59
C ASN A 16 -1.22 13.66 12.81
N SER A 17 -2.31 12.96 13.17
CA SER A 17 -2.34 12.00 14.28
C SER A 17 -2.23 10.56 13.76
N LEU A 18 -1.16 9.85 14.11
CA LEU A 18 -0.99 8.45 13.73
C LEU A 18 -2.14 7.56 14.24
N LYS A 19 -2.69 7.87 15.43
CA LYS A 19 -3.84 7.15 16.01
C LYS A 19 -5.08 7.31 15.14
N GLU A 20 -5.43 8.54 14.76
CA GLU A 20 -6.60 8.80 13.90
C GLU A 20 -6.43 8.17 12.52
N TYR A 21 -5.22 8.19 11.96
CA TYR A 21 -4.92 7.51 10.70
C TYR A 21 -5.16 5.99 10.79
N ARG A 22 -4.69 5.34 11.86
CA ARG A 22 -4.89 3.90 12.07
C ARG A 22 -6.36 3.53 12.26
N GLU A 23 -7.12 4.34 13.00
CA GLU A 23 -8.55 4.12 13.19
C GLU A 23 -9.33 4.37 11.91
N HIS A 24 -9.02 5.45 11.18
CA HIS A 24 -9.60 5.73 9.86
C HIS A 24 -9.37 4.57 8.88
N ARG A 25 -8.17 3.98 8.86
CA ARG A 25 -7.91 2.82 7.99
C ARG A 25 -8.81 1.62 8.28
N LYS A 26 -9.38 1.50 9.48
CA LYS A 26 -10.33 0.43 9.83
C LYS A 26 -11.75 0.75 9.37
N THR A 27 -12.07 2.01 9.03
CA THR A 27 -13.41 2.38 8.56
C THR A 27 -13.64 2.01 7.10
N HIS A 28 -12.58 1.68 6.37
CA HIS A 28 -12.70 1.15 5.02
C HIS A 28 -12.97 -0.34 5.11
N ASP A 29 -14.20 -0.74 4.76
CA ASP A 29 -14.57 -2.13 4.47
C ASP A 29 -13.94 -2.59 3.13
N GLU A 30 -13.65 -1.63 2.25
CA GLU A 30 -13.00 -1.86 0.96
C GLU A 30 -11.52 -2.23 1.18
N PRO A 31 -11.01 -3.30 0.54
CA PRO A 31 -9.59 -3.60 0.58
C PRO A 31 -8.80 -2.39 0.07
N PHE A 32 -7.86 -1.90 0.86
CA PHE A 32 -6.96 -0.82 0.46
C PHE A 32 -6.26 -1.17 -0.86
N ILE A 33 -6.69 -0.55 -1.96
CA ILE A 33 -6.13 -0.85 -3.27
C ILE A 33 -4.86 -0.03 -3.51
N TYR A 34 -3.72 -0.69 -3.39
CA TYR A 34 -2.42 -0.23 -3.82
C TYR A 34 -2.26 -0.50 -5.32
N GLU A 35 -2.28 0.55 -6.14
CA GLU A 35 -2.13 0.46 -7.59
C GLU A 35 -0.67 0.62 -8.04
N CYS A 36 -0.25 -0.23 -8.98
CA CYS A 36 1.00 -0.07 -9.68
C CYS A 36 0.87 1.03 -10.73
N LYS A 37 1.47 2.19 -10.44
CA LYS A 37 1.53 3.37 -11.32
C LYS A 37 2.51 3.22 -12.50
N GLU A 38 2.99 2.01 -12.77
CA GLU A 38 3.88 1.76 -13.91
C GLU A 38 3.11 1.81 -15.23
N PRO A 39 3.69 2.45 -16.27
CA PRO A 39 3.07 2.53 -17.57
C PRO A 39 2.85 1.12 -18.14
N ASN A 40 1.61 0.83 -18.53
CA ASN A 40 1.13 -0.49 -19.00
C ASN A 40 0.95 -1.59 -17.93
N CYS A 41 0.97 -1.26 -16.62
CA CYS A 41 0.72 -2.26 -15.57
C CYS A 41 -0.69 -2.18 -14.96
N GLY A 42 -1.01 -1.06 -14.30
CA GLY A 42 -2.34 -0.83 -13.68
C GLY A 42 -2.78 -1.88 -12.65
N LYS A 43 -1.88 -2.76 -12.17
CA LYS A 43 -2.25 -3.84 -11.26
C LYS A 43 -2.58 -3.31 -9.87
N LYS A 44 -3.65 -3.86 -9.30
CA LYS A 44 -4.26 -3.47 -8.03
C LYS A 44 -4.01 -4.56 -6.99
N TYR A 45 -3.54 -4.16 -5.82
CA TYR A 45 -3.24 -5.05 -4.69
C TYR A 45 -3.94 -4.57 -3.43
N ASN A 46 -4.48 -5.47 -2.61
CA ASN A 46 -5.08 -5.10 -1.33
C ASN A 46 -4.04 -4.82 -0.22
N HIS A 47 -2.78 -5.22 -0.44
CA HIS A 47 -1.69 -5.16 0.53
C HIS A 47 -0.47 -4.45 -0.06
N SER A 48 0.17 -3.59 0.73
CA SER A 48 1.37 -2.85 0.34
C SER A 48 2.55 -3.77 0.01
N GLY A 49 2.73 -4.86 0.77
CA GLY A 49 3.78 -5.86 0.51
C GLY A 49 3.63 -6.54 -0.85
N SER A 50 2.39 -6.83 -1.27
CA SER A 50 2.10 -7.43 -2.57
C SER A 50 2.46 -6.48 -3.72
N LEU A 51 2.13 -5.19 -3.58
CA LEU A 51 2.54 -4.19 -4.56
C LEU A 51 4.07 -4.02 -4.60
N ALA A 52 4.74 -4.00 -3.45
CA ALA A 52 6.19 -3.87 -3.37
C ALA A 52 6.91 -5.06 -4.05
N ASN A 53 6.49 -6.29 -3.77
CA ASN A 53 7.03 -7.48 -4.41
C ASN A 53 6.75 -7.48 -5.92
N HIS A 54 5.55 -7.06 -6.33
CA HIS A 54 5.22 -6.90 -7.73
C HIS A 54 6.15 -5.89 -8.44
N LYS A 55 6.36 -4.71 -7.87
CA LYS A 55 7.27 -3.70 -8.44
C LYS A 55 8.71 -4.20 -8.52
N LYS A 56 9.18 -4.94 -7.52
CA LYS A 56 10.53 -5.52 -7.51
C LYS A 56 10.71 -6.63 -8.55
N THR A 57 9.73 -7.53 -8.68
CA THR A 57 9.84 -8.72 -9.55
C THR A 57 9.41 -8.47 -10.99
N LYS A 58 8.45 -7.56 -11.23
CA LYS A 58 7.89 -7.28 -12.55
C LYS A 58 8.40 -5.99 -13.17
N HIS A 59 8.88 -5.04 -12.36
CA HIS A 59 9.35 -3.73 -12.83
C HIS A 59 10.79 -3.40 -12.40
N HIS A 60 11.45 -4.25 -11.61
CA HIS A 60 12.80 -4.02 -11.08
C HIS A 60 12.98 -2.67 -10.36
N LEU A 61 11.90 -2.12 -9.80
CA LEU A 61 11.95 -0.83 -9.12
C LEU A 61 12.38 -1.02 -7.67
N ASN A 62 13.39 -0.25 -7.23
CA ASN A 62 13.76 -0.15 -5.83
C ASN A 62 12.84 0.88 -5.16
N ILE A 63 11.78 0.41 -4.51
CA ILE A 63 10.90 1.30 -3.74
C ILE A 63 11.63 1.67 -2.46
N ASN A 64 12.28 2.83 -2.48
CA ASN A 64 12.85 3.45 -1.29
C ASN A 64 11.70 3.85 -0.36
N GLY A 65 11.54 3.07 0.69
CA GLY A 65 10.48 3.21 1.69
C GLY A 65 10.59 2.04 2.65
N GLU A 66 11.61 2.12 3.51
CA GLU A 66 11.81 1.32 4.73
C GLU A 66 10.44 0.88 5.29
N THR A 67 10.12 -0.41 5.33
CA THR A 67 10.59 -1.33 6.37
C THR A 67 10.68 -2.76 5.84
N VAL A 68 11.82 -3.38 6.12
CA VAL A 68 11.94 -4.84 6.19
C VAL A 68 10.99 -5.31 7.29
N THR A 69 9.88 -5.94 6.93
CA THR A 69 9.34 -7.02 7.74
C THR A 69 9.01 -8.14 6.78
N ASN A 70 9.97 -9.06 6.70
CA ASN A 70 9.77 -10.39 6.19
C ASN A 70 8.57 -10.99 6.93
N HIS A 71 7.42 -11.06 6.28
CA HIS A 71 6.47 -12.13 6.55
C HIS A 71 6.15 -12.76 5.21
N SER A 72 6.86 -13.86 4.98
CA SER A 72 6.59 -14.83 3.94
C SER A 72 5.10 -15.15 3.96
N PHE A 73 4.40 -14.85 2.87
CA PHE A 73 3.15 -15.53 2.58
C PHE A 73 3.43 -16.46 1.41
N GLU A 74 3.49 -17.74 1.74
CA GLU A 74 3.41 -18.85 0.81
C GLU A 74 2.29 -18.57 -0.20
N SER A 75 2.66 -18.64 -1.47
CA SER A 75 1.68 -18.77 -2.55
C SER A 75 1.33 -20.25 -2.63
N THR A 76 0.13 -20.61 -2.21
CA THR A 76 -0.47 -21.92 -2.50
C THR A 76 -1.77 -21.72 -3.25
N SER A 77 -1.73 -22.02 -4.55
CA SER A 77 -2.78 -22.68 -5.34
C SER A 77 -2.13 -23.31 -6.56
#